data_AF-A0A1G4BEY7-F1
#
_entry.id   AF-A0A1G4BEY7-F1
#
_cell.length_a   1.000
_cell.length_b   1.000
_cell.length_c   1.000
_cell.angle_alpha   90.00
_cell.angle_beta   90.00
_cell.angle_gamma   90.00
#
_symmetry.space_group_name_H-M   'P 1'
#
loop_
_entity.id
_entity.type
_entity.pdbx_description
1 polymer ?
#
loop_
_entity_poly.entity_id
_entity_poly.type
_entity_poly.pdbx_seq_one_letter_code
_entity_poly.pdbx_strand_id
1 'polypeptide(L)'
;MGSVPAYSSPALQAGESETGNQFGVRPPKADVEWHKIGFTPFQVNGHVECTFTVQSGTWSQPRWVREPYLKVHGLSPALNYGQQAFEGLRVFRGESGSLQLFRLASHAARFARSAAAVDIPAVPADLFAKSVRLAVHLNSDFVPPFEGGCSMYVRPVVFASSPTMNMYTAEEYTFAVLVTPVGLLYGAMGLKALVVEGFDRTAPKGTGAFKVGGNYGPTIPVMGRARKQGYGLTLHLDAETQSFVHEFSASGFIGVKSGSPDTGAPPTMVIPKDEHILPSITVDSVGQIAQDLGWKVERRPIPFTELGDFSEVYTVGTASSLVPVSAIERESTGERFAFTVDAQSPHSAYARLTDRLQGIKRGLYTEPWGWVEELDGVALRHDIERITNTGPAKSSE
;
A
#
# COMPACT_ATOMS: atom_id res chain seq x y z
N MET A 1 19.42 10.51 -20.39
CA MET A 1 18.10 9.90 -20.62
C MET A 1 18.33 8.43 -20.88
N GLY A 2 18.13 7.57 -19.87
CA GLY A 2 18.28 6.13 -20.04
C GLY A 2 17.00 5.56 -20.66
N SER A 3 17.15 4.76 -21.72
CA SER A 3 16.05 4.05 -22.38
C SER A 3 15.31 3.16 -21.37
N VAL A 4 13.99 3.34 -21.27
CA VAL A 4 13.11 2.35 -20.62
C VAL A 4 13.19 1.07 -21.46
N PRO A 5 13.57 -0.09 -20.88
CA PRO A 5 13.62 -1.33 -21.65
C PRO A 5 12.23 -1.66 -22.19
N ALA A 6 12.16 -2.02 -23.47
CA ALA A 6 10.94 -2.53 -24.08
C ALA A 6 10.50 -3.81 -23.35
N TYR A 7 9.19 -3.94 -23.11
CA TYR A 7 8.57 -5.17 -22.63
C TYR A 7 8.81 -6.30 -23.65
N SER A 8 9.84 -7.12 -23.44
CA SER A 8 10.01 -8.37 -24.17
C SER A 8 9.40 -9.50 -23.35
N SER A 9 8.35 -10.13 -23.87
CA SER A 9 7.74 -11.34 -23.30
C SER A 9 8.76 -12.49 -23.30
N PRO A 10 9.12 -13.08 -22.16
CA PRO A 10 9.64 -14.43 -22.15
C PRO A 10 8.45 -15.37 -22.34
N ALA A 11 8.51 -16.24 -23.35
CA ALA A 11 7.59 -17.37 -23.42
C ALA A 11 7.77 -18.20 -22.13
N LEU A 12 6.71 -18.33 -21.34
CA LEU A 12 6.65 -19.26 -20.22
C LEU A 12 6.83 -20.67 -20.77
N GLN A 13 8.02 -21.25 -20.59
CA GLN A 13 8.20 -22.69 -20.76
C GLN A 13 7.41 -23.38 -19.65
N ALA A 14 6.48 -24.25 -20.05
CA ALA A 14 5.80 -25.15 -19.14
C ALA A 14 6.83 -26.12 -18.56
N GLY A 15 7.32 -25.83 -17.35
CA GLY A 15 8.15 -26.73 -16.57
C GLY A 15 7.33 -27.91 -16.07
N GLU A 16 7.94 -29.09 -16.18
CA GLU A 16 7.36 -30.41 -15.91
C GLU A 16 6.83 -30.58 -14.47
N SER A 17 5.89 -31.52 -14.35
CA SER A 17 5.17 -31.87 -13.14
C SER A 17 6.05 -32.54 -12.07
N GLU A 18 6.21 -31.90 -10.91
CA GLU A 18 6.49 -32.59 -9.65
C GLU A 18 5.20 -32.67 -8.82
N THR A 19 4.56 -33.83 -8.83
CA THR A 19 3.25 -34.13 -8.21
C THR A 19 3.28 -34.20 -6.67
N GLY A 20 4.23 -33.54 -6.00
CA GLY A 20 4.38 -33.60 -4.55
C GLY A 20 3.82 -32.40 -3.78
N ASN A 21 3.66 -31.23 -4.40
CA ASN A 21 3.37 -29.99 -3.67
C ASN A 21 2.54 -28.95 -4.47
N GLN A 22 1.52 -29.41 -5.19
CA GLN A 22 0.72 -28.54 -6.08
C GLN A 22 0.01 -27.38 -5.35
N PHE A 23 -0.27 -27.55 -4.04
CA PHE A 23 -0.98 -26.58 -3.20
C PHE A 23 -0.08 -25.95 -2.14
N GLY A 24 1.22 -26.22 -2.17
CA GLY A 24 2.19 -25.57 -1.30
C GLY A 24 2.60 -24.20 -1.80
N VAL A 25 3.11 -23.38 -0.88
CA VAL A 25 3.81 -22.15 -1.24
C VAL A 25 5.07 -22.52 -2.04
N ARG A 26 5.21 -21.97 -3.25
CA ARG A 26 6.39 -22.21 -4.08
C ARG A 26 7.61 -21.43 -3.53
N PRO A 27 8.83 -21.97 -3.69
CA PRO A 27 10.04 -21.25 -3.33
C PRO A 27 10.21 -20.01 -4.22
N PRO A 28 10.95 -18.98 -3.75
CA PRO A 28 11.31 -17.83 -4.60
C PRO A 28 11.98 -18.28 -5.90
N LYS A 29 11.67 -17.61 -7.01
CA LYS A 29 12.36 -17.85 -8.29
C LYS A 29 13.87 -17.66 -8.13
N ALA A 30 14.63 -18.65 -8.61
CA ALA A 30 16.08 -18.70 -8.51
C ALA A 30 16.81 -17.77 -9.50
N ASP A 31 16.17 -17.43 -10.61
CA ASP A 31 16.69 -16.58 -11.70
C ASP A 31 16.48 -15.08 -11.46
N VAL A 32 15.90 -14.69 -10.33
CA VAL A 32 15.63 -13.29 -9.99
C VAL A 32 16.69 -12.76 -9.02
N GLU A 33 17.36 -11.67 -9.40
CA GLU A 33 18.28 -10.95 -8.50
C GLU A 33 17.50 -10.10 -7.48
N TRP A 34 16.97 -10.74 -6.43
CA TRP A 34 16.10 -10.12 -5.42
C TRP A 34 16.68 -8.90 -4.69
N HIS A 35 18.00 -8.73 -4.67
CA HIS A 35 18.64 -7.56 -4.06
C HIS A 35 18.66 -6.33 -4.98
N LYS A 36 18.36 -6.50 -6.28
CA LYS A 36 18.34 -5.42 -7.29
C LYS A 36 16.93 -5.00 -7.70
N ILE A 37 15.89 -5.69 -7.21
CA ILE A 37 14.52 -5.33 -7.59
C ILE A 37 14.16 -3.96 -7.00
N GLY A 38 13.63 -3.07 -7.85
CA GLY A 38 13.11 -1.77 -7.43
C GLY A 38 11.60 -1.82 -7.24
N PHE A 39 10.94 -0.71 -7.56
CA PHE A 39 9.48 -0.62 -7.72
C PHE A 39 9.10 -0.62 -9.22
N THR A 40 9.84 -1.37 -10.02
CA THR A 40 9.59 -1.52 -11.45
C THR A 40 8.59 -2.64 -11.69
N PRO A 41 7.67 -2.50 -12.67
CA PRO A 41 6.73 -3.56 -13.01
C PRO A 41 7.46 -4.88 -13.31
N PHE A 42 6.94 -5.96 -12.74
CA PHE A 42 7.43 -7.32 -12.94
C PHE A 42 6.33 -8.15 -13.61
N GLN A 43 6.68 -8.98 -14.60
CA GLN A 43 5.72 -9.92 -15.18
C GLN A 43 5.57 -11.13 -14.25
N VAL A 44 4.38 -11.29 -13.67
CA VAL A 44 4.02 -12.39 -12.76
C VAL A 44 3.13 -13.43 -13.48
N ASN A 45 2.67 -14.48 -12.79
CA ASN A 45 1.91 -15.57 -13.43
C ASN A 45 0.50 -15.15 -13.90
N GLY A 46 -0.07 -14.11 -13.29
CA GLY A 46 -1.42 -13.64 -13.54
C GLY A 46 -2.03 -12.92 -12.33
N HIS A 47 -3.34 -12.69 -12.38
CA HIS A 47 -4.12 -12.03 -11.34
C HIS A 47 -5.50 -12.66 -11.16
N VAL A 48 -6.16 -12.27 -10.06
CA VAL A 48 -7.51 -12.73 -9.74
C VAL A 48 -8.52 -11.64 -10.09
N GLU A 49 -9.65 -12.01 -10.67
CA GLU A 49 -10.77 -11.10 -10.93
C GLU A 49 -12.11 -11.63 -10.38
N CYS A 50 -13.00 -10.70 -10.03
CA CYS A 50 -14.41 -10.92 -9.75
C CYS A 50 -15.22 -9.84 -10.47
N THR A 51 -16.47 -10.13 -10.81
CA THR A 51 -17.34 -9.21 -11.54
C THR A 51 -18.64 -9.03 -10.78
N PHE A 52 -19.11 -7.79 -10.67
CA PHE A 52 -20.45 -7.47 -10.19
C PHE A 52 -21.28 -6.97 -11.35
N THR A 53 -22.52 -7.45 -11.47
CA THR A 53 -23.51 -6.89 -12.40
C THR A 53 -24.73 -6.40 -11.64
N VAL A 54 -25.28 -5.25 -12.01
CA VAL A 54 -26.51 -4.72 -11.40
C VAL A 54 -27.68 -5.71 -11.55
N GLN A 55 -27.74 -6.42 -12.68
CA GLN A 55 -28.76 -7.46 -12.93
C GLN A 55 -28.72 -8.59 -11.90
N SER A 56 -27.53 -9.06 -11.50
CA SER A 56 -27.39 -10.13 -10.52
C SER A 56 -27.41 -9.63 -9.07
N GLY A 57 -27.08 -8.35 -8.87
CA GLY A 57 -26.95 -7.74 -7.54
C GLY A 57 -25.86 -8.35 -6.67
N THR A 58 -24.97 -9.17 -7.24
CA THR A 58 -23.97 -9.95 -6.48
C THR A 58 -22.62 -9.98 -7.19
N TRP A 59 -21.57 -10.22 -6.41
CA TRP A 59 -20.23 -10.46 -6.93
C TRP A 59 -20.08 -11.92 -7.37
N SER A 60 -19.48 -12.13 -8.53
CA SER A 60 -19.09 -13.45 -9.01
C SER A 60 -18.02 -14.07 -8.11
N GLN A 61 -17.86 -15.39 -8.22
CA GLN A 61 -16.71 -16.07 -7.64
C GLN A 61 -15.40 -15.60 -8.31
N PRO A 62 -14.25 -15.72 -7.60
CA PRO A 62 -12.94 -15.43 -8.18
C PRO A 62 -12.67 -16.26 -9.44
N ARG A 63 -12.01 -15.64 -10.42
CA ARG A 63 -11.45 -16.28 -11.62
C ARG A 63 -9.97 -15.94 -11.76
N TRP A 64 -9.18 -16.84 -12.33
CA TRP A 64 -7.78 -16.60 -12.63
C TRP A 64 -7.61 -16.05 -14.05
N VAL A 65 -6.75 -15.05 -14.21
CA VAL A 65 -6.44 -14.41 -15.49
C VAL A 65 -4.93 -14.41 -15.68
N ARG A 66 -4.46 -15.00 -16.77
CA ARG A 66 -3.02 -15.11 -17.08
C ARG A 66 -2.47 -13.88 -17.78
N GLU A 67 -3.32 -13.17 -18.52
CA GLU A 67 -2.93 -11.96 -19.23
C GLU A 67 -2.67 -10.84 -18.23
N PRO A 68 -1.66 -9.98 -18.42
CA PRO A 68 -1.33 -8.91 -17.46
C PRO A 68 -2.27 -7.69 -17.59
N TYR A 69 -3.36 -7.81 -18.34
CA TYR A 69 -4.23 -6.71 -18.74
C TYR A 69 -5.61 -6.82 -18.09
N LEU A 70 -6.16 -5.68 -17.69
CA LEU A 70 -7.55 -5.54 -17.30
C LEU A 70 -8.35 -5.05 -18.51
N LYS A 71 -9.42 -5.76 -18.86
CA LYS A 71 -10.34 -5.33 -19.92
C LYS A 71 -11.30 -4.29 -19.35
N VAL A 72 -11.41 -3.16 -20.03
CA VAL A 72 -12.30 -2.06 -19.65
C VAL A 72 -12.91 -1.48 -20.92
N HIS A 73 -14.21 -1.22 -20.91
CA HIS A 73 -14.85 -0.56 -22.03
C HIS A 73 -14.34 0.89 -22.17
N GLY A 74 -14.07 1.37 -23.40
CA GLY A 74 -13.52 2.73 -23.60
C GLY A 74 -14.42 3.86 -23.08
N LEU A 75 -15.73 3.64 -23.07
CA LEU A 75 -16.75 4.51 -22.46
C LEU A 75 -16.98 4.26 -20.97
N SER A 76 -16.06 3.59 -20.26
CA SER A 76 -16.23 3.33 -18.83
C SER A 76 -16.06 4.61 -17.99
N PRO A 77 -16.89 4.83 -16.96
CA PRO A 77 -16.69 5.89 -15.97
C PRO A 77 -15.34 5.82 -15.24
N ALA A 78 -14.72 4.64 -15.13
CA ALA A 78 -13.40 4.50 -14.53
C ALA A 78 -12.33 5.26 -15.32
N LEU A 79 -12.43 5.23 -16.66
CA LEU A 79 -11.52 5.93 -17.56
C LEU A 79 -11.86 7.41 -17.70
N ASN A 80 -13.16 7.74 -17.73
CA ASN A 80 -13.63 9.07 -18.10
C ASN A 80 -13.88 9.98 -16.88
N TYR A 81 -14.30 9.41 -15.74
CA TYR A 81 -14.72 10.16 -14.54
C TYR A 81 -14.02 9.69 -13.26
N GLY A 82 -13.08 8.75 -13.35
CA GLY A 82 -12.29 8.27 -12.22
C GLY A 82 -13.09 7.45 -11.20
N GLN A 83 -14.20 6.81 -11.62
CA GLN A 83 -14.99 5.90 -10.77
C GLN A 83 -14.24 4.60 -10.49
N GLN A 84 -13.26 4.68 -9.60
CA GLN A 84 -12.40 3.58 -9.17
C GLN A 84 -11.81 3.78 -7.77
N ALA A 85 -11.59 2.67 -7.08
CA ALA A 85 -10.90 2.62 -5.80
C ALA A 85 -9.82 1.54 -5.82
N PHE A 86 -8.80 1.70 -4.99
CA PHE A 86 -7.71 0.75 -4.89
C PHE A 86 -7.23 0.54 -3.47
N GLU A 87 -6.50 -0.53 -3.23
CA GLU A 87 -5.83 -0.79 -1.97
C GLU A 87 -4.36 -1.18 -2.21
N GLY A 88 -3.58 -1.23 -1.13
CA GLY A 88 -2.18 -1.60 -1.20
C GLY A 88 -1.73 -2.24 0.10
N LEU A 89 -1.33 -3.50 0.01
CA LEU A 89 -0.79 -4.31 1.11
C LEU A 89 0.52 -4.99 0.69
N ARG A 90 1.27 -5.49 1.67
CA ARG A 90 2.51 -6.23 1.44
C ARG A 90 2.38 -7.63 2.03
N VAL A 91 2.99 -8.58 1.35
CA VAL A 91 3.17 -9.96 1.80
C VAL A 91 4.66 -10.24 1.90
N PHE A 92 5.07 -10.82 3.03
CA PHE A 92 6.45 -11.16 3.32
C PHE A 92 6.59 -12.66 3.40
N ARG A 93 7.77 -13.16 3.06
CA ARG A 93 8.15 -14.53 3.38
C ARG A 93 8.76 -14.55 4.78
N GLY A 94 8.27 -15.43 5.64
CA GLY A 94 8.84 -15.72 6.95
C GLY A 94 10.03 -16.67 6.86
N GLU A 95 10.74 -16.84 7.98
CA GLU A 95 11.95 -17.67 8.06
C GLU A 95 11.68 -19.15 7.73
N SER A 96 10.50 -19.66 8.08
CA SER A 96 10.04 -21.02 7.73
C SER A 96 9.66 -21.19 6.26
N GLY A 97 9.68 -20.10 5.47
CA GLY A 97 9.19 -20.07 4.10
C GLY A 97 7.70 -19.77 3.95
N SER A 98 6.94 -19.70 5.06
CA SER A 98 5.52 -19.36 5.05
C SER A 98 5.28 -17.90 4.65
N LEU A 99 4.10 -17.60 4.10
CA LEU A 99 3.77 -16.25 3.61
C LEU A 99 2.91 -15.50 4.63
N GLN A 100 3.34 -14.31 5.01
CA GLN A 100 2.77 -13.49 6.07
C GLN A 100 1.96 -12.34 5.46
N LEU A 101 0.63 -12.35 5.67
CA LEU A 101 -0.29 -11.31 5.26
C LEU A 101 -0.55 -10.36 6.43
N PHE A 102 -0.18 -9.09 6.26
CA PHE A 102 -0.30 -8.09 7.32
C PHE A 102 -1.62 -7.31 7.23
N ARG A 103 -2.42 -7.38 8.30
CA ARG A 103 -3.67 -6.64 8.55
C ARG A 103 -4.70 -6.75 7.42
N LEU A 104 -4.87 -7.95 6.86
CA LEU A 104 -5.74 -8.19 5.72
C LEU A 104 -7.18 -7.68 5.93
N ALA A 105 -7.75 -7.90 7.11
CA ALA A 105 -9.09 -7.42 7.46
C ALA A 105 -9.19 -5.88 7.46
N SER A 106 -8.17 -5.17 7.94
CA SER A 106 -8.13 -3.70 7.92
C SER A 106 -8.06 -3.16 6.48
N HIS A 107 -7.31 -3.84 5.59
CA HIS A 107 -7.28 -3.50 4.17
C HIS A 107 -8.63 -3.72 3.50
N ALA A 108 -9.31 -4.84 3.78
CA ALA A 108 -10.65 -5.13 3.25
C ALA A 108 -11.67 -4.05 3.66
N ALA A 109 -11.68 -3.66 4.93
CA ALA A 109 -12.58 -2.62 5.44
C ALA A 109 -12.35 -1.25 4.77
N ARG A 110 -11.08 -0.83 4.63
CA ARG A 110 -10.75 0.44 3.96
C ARG A 110 -11.07 0.41 2.46
N PHE A 111 -10.88 -0.74 1.81
CA PHE A 111 -11.22 -0.92 0.40
C PHE A 111 -12.72 -0.79 0.17
N ALA A 112 -13.55 -1.47 0.97
CA ALA A 112 -15.01 -1.35 0.91
C ALA A 112 -15.49 0.08 1.14
N ARG A 113 -14.95 0.77 2.16
CA ARG A 113 -15.24 2.19 2.43
C ARG A 113 -14.86 3.10 1.27
N SER A 114 -13.74 2.82 0.59
CA SER A 114 -13.28 3.62 -0.55
C SER A 114 -14.12 3.39 -1.81
N ALA A 115 -14.57 2.15 -2.03
CA ALA A 115 -15.49 1.81 -3.12
C ALA A 115 -16.84 2.53 -2.97
N ALA A 116 -17.41 2.52 -1.75
CA ALA A 116 -18.67 3.21 -1.46
C ALA A 116 -18.60 4.72 -1.71
N ALA A 117 -17.44 5.35 -1.51
CA ALA A 117 -17.25 6.79 -1.72
C ALA A 117 -17.37 7.23 -3.19
N VAL A 118 -17.34 6.28 -4.14
CA VAL A 118 -17.46 6.53 -5.58
C VAL A 118 -18.59 5.70 -6.21
N ASP A 119 -19.61 5.36 -5.42
CA ASP A 119 -20.79 4.59 -5.87
C ASP A 119 -20.43 3.27 -6.58
N ILE A 120 -19.45 2.56 -6.01
CA ILE A 120 -19.11 1.19 -6.40
C ILE A 120 -19.66 0.23 -5.33
N PRO A 121 -20.39 -0.84 -5.72
CA PRO A 121 -20.83 -1.88 -4.79
C PRO A 121 -19.68 -2.39 -3.93
N ALA A 122 -19.89 -2.49 -2.62
CA ALA A 122 -18.85 -2.95 -1.71
C ALA A 122 -18.46 -4.40 -2.04
N VAL A 123 -17.16 -4.68 -2.18
CA VAL A 123 -16.64 -6.05 -2.26
C VAL A 123 -16.73 -6.67 -0.86
N PRO A 124 -17.42 -7.81 -0.69
CA PRO A 124 -17.48 -8.51 0.59
C PRO A 124 -16.09 -8.80 1.16
N ALA A 125 -15.93 -8.65 2.47
CA ALA A 125 -14.62 -8.76 3.12
C ALA A 125 -13.99 -10.15 2.95
N ASP A 126 -14.81 -11.20 2.96
CA ASP A 126 -14.42 -12.58 2.71
C ASP A 126 -13.99 -12.80 1.25
N LEU A 127 -14.72 -12.23 0.28
CA LEU A 127 -14.35 -12.27 -1.14
C LEU A 127 -13.03 -11.52 -1.41
N PHE A 128 -12.85 -10.36 -0.78
CA PHE A 128 -11.60 -9.61 -0.84
C PHE A 128 -10.43 -10.44 -0.29
N ALA A 129 -10.57 -10.98 0.92
CA ALA A 129 -9.53 -11.77 1.58
C ALA A 129 -9.21 -13.03 0.77
N LYS A 130 -10.23 -13.76 0.30
CA LYS A 130 -10.07 -14.93 -0.56
C LYS A 130 -9.32 -14.58 -1.85
N SER A 131 -9.70 -13.51 -2.52
CA SER A 131 -9.06 -13.09 -3.79
C SER A 131 -7.61 -12.69 -3.59
N VAL A 132 -7.28 -12.03 -2.47
CA VAL A 132 -5.89 -11.74 -2.09
C VAL A 132 -5.10 -13.03 -1.86
N ARG A 133 -5.61 -13.96 -1.04
CA ARG A 133 -4.94 -15.22 -0.76
C ARG A 133 -4.66 -16.02 -2.04
N LEU A 134 -5.65 -16.10 -2.94
CA LEU A 134 -5.50 -16.78 -4.23
C LEU A 134 -4.46 -16.11 -5.13
N ALA A 135 -4.51 -14.78 -5.27
CA ALA A 135 -3.54 -14.04 -6.08
C ALA A 135 -2.11 -14.18 -5.52
N VAL A 136 -1.97 -14.17 -4.20
CA VAL A 136 -0.68 -14.38 -3.52
C VAL A 136 -0.18 -15.81 -3.71
N HIS A 137 -1.03 -16.80 -3.48
CA HIS A 137 -0.68 -18.22 -3.58
C HIS A 137 -0.24 -18.59 -5.00
N LEU A 138 -1.02 -18.19 -6.01
CA LEU A 138 -0.74 -18.45 -7.42
C LEU A 138 0.45 -17.66 -7.97
N ASN A 139 0.98 -16.70 -7.22
CA ASN A 139 2.22 -15.99 -7.51
C ASN A 139 3.28 -16.18 -6.41
N SER A 140 3.19 -17.24 -5.61
CA SER A 140 4.06 -17.42 -4.43
C SER A 140 5.55 -17.48 -4.76
N ASP A 141 5.93 -17.91 -5.97
CA ASP A 141 7.31 -17.88 -6.47
C ASP A 141 7.85 -16.46 -6.70
N PHE A 142 6.97 -15.47 -6.79
CA PHE A 142 7.32 -14.04 -6.88
C PHE A 142 7.35 -13.34 -5.52
N VAL A 143 7.08 -14.04 -4.42
CA VAL A 143 7.34 -13.47 -3.09
C VAL A 143 8.83 -13.60 -2.80
N PRO A 144 9.54 -12.47 -2.58
CA PRO A 144 10.99 -12.48 -2.33
C PRO A 144 11.39 -13.41 -1.17
N PRO A 145 12.66 -13.84 -1.13
CA PRO A 145 13.20 -14.61 -0.02
C PRO A 145 13.07 -13.85 1.31
N PHE A 146 13.18 -14.58 2.42
CA PHE A 146 13.12 -14.00 3.76
C PHE A 146 14.27 -13.00 3.97
N GLU A 147 15.45 -13.30 3.43
CA GLU A 147 16.63 -12.45 3.46
C GLU A 147 16.43 -11.17 2.63
N GLY A 148 17.02 -10.06 3.08
CA GLY A 148 17.05 -8.80 2.31
C GLY A 148 15.82 -7.90 2.45
N GLY A 149 14.76 -8.31 3.17
CA GLY A 149 13.66 -7.43 3.56
C GLY A 149 12.75 -6.95 2.41
N CYS A 150 12.88 -7.55 1.23
CA CYS A 150 12.00 -7.31 0.10
C CYS A 150 10.63 -7.98 0.34
N SER A 151 9.62 -7.61 -0.45
CA SER A 151 8.27 -8.13 -0.27
C SER A 151 7.52 -8.21 -1.58
N MET A 152 6.38 -8.92 -1.60
CA MET A 152 5.42 -8.77 -2.68
C MET A 152 4.41 -7.68 -2.33
N TYR A 153 4.22 -6.72 -3.22
CA TYR A 153 3.15 -5.75 -3.13
C TYR A 153 1.90 -6.29 -3.81
N VAL A 154 0.78 -6.23 -3.10
CA VAL A 154 -0.54 -6.65 -3.58
C VAL A 154 -1.37 -5.40 -3.84
N ARG A 155 -1.98 -5.33 -5.03
CA ARG A 155 -2.76 -4.21 -5.54
C ARG A 155 -4.19 -4.66 -5.87
N PRO A 156 -5.09 -4.66 -4.88
CA PRO A 156 -6.52 -4.72 -5.13
C PRO A 156 -7.00 -3.45 -5.82
N VAL A 157 -7.83 -3.57 -6.86
CA VAL A 157 -8.47 -2.47 -7.58
C VAL A 157 -9.93 -2.82 -7.85
N VAL A 158 -10.82 -1.83 -7.79
CA VAL A 158 -12.21 -1.98 -8.21
C VAL A 158 -12.62 -0.76 -9.04
N PHE A 159 -13.32 -1.00 -10.13
CA PHE A 159 -13.67 0.04 -11.09
C PHE A 159 -14.94 -0.32 -11.87
N ALA A 160 -15.68 0.69 -12.33
CA ALA A 160 -16.77 0.49 -13.29
C ALA A 160 -16.19 -0.04 -14.61
N SER A 161 -16.64 -1.20 -15.10
CA SER A 161 -16.10 -1.84 -16.32
C SER A 161 -16.99 -1.70 -17.54
N SER A 162 -18.29 -1.46 -17.34
CA SER A 162 -19.31 -1.29 -18.39
C SER A 162 -19.26 0.07 -19.11
N PRO A 163 -19.81 0.16 -20.35
CA PRO A 163 -20.03 1.43 -21.04
C PRO A 163 -21.09 2.29 -20.34
N THR A 164 -20.74 3.52 -19.95
CA THR A 164 -21.72 4.58 -19.70
C THR A 164 -21.05 5.95 -19.69
N MET A 165 -21.65 6.90 -20.41
CA MET A 165 -21.25 8.31 -20.39
C MET A 165 -22.16 9.15 -19.49
N ASN A 166 -23.18 8.54 -18.88
CA ASN A 166 -24.05 9.22 -17.93
C ASN A 166 -23.42 9.19 -16.54
N MET A 167 -23.67 10.23 -15.73
CA MET A 167 -23.22 10.29 -14.34
C MET A 167 -24.17 9.56 -13.37
N TYR A 168 -24.47 8.29 -13.66
CA TYR A 168 -25.23 7.39 -12.79
C TYR A 168 -24.47 6.08 -12.60
N THR A 169 -25.01 5.20 -11.74
CA THR A 169 -24.47 3.86 -11.43
C THR A 169 -24.18 3.06 -12.71
N ALA A 170 -23.01 2.45 -12.78
CA ALA A 170 -22.61 1.60 -13.90
C ALA A 170 -23.30 0.23 -13.81
N GLU A 171 -23.49 -0.46 -14.94
CA GLU A 171 -24.18 -1.77 -14.96
C GLU A 171 -23.27 -2.93 -14.52
N GLU A 172 -21.96 -2.75 -14.68
CA GLU A 172 -20.94 -3.73 -14.36
C GLU A 172 -19.70 -3.08 -13.73
N TYR A 173 -19.14 -3.77 -12.74
CA TYR A 173 -17.90 -3.43 -12.05
C TYR A 173 -16.96 -4.63 -12.02
N THR A 174 -15.66 -4.37 -12.13
CA THR A 174 -14.61 -5.38 -12.00
C THR A 174 -13.80 -5.12 -10.73
N PHE A 175 -13.63 -6.16 -9.92
CA PHE A 175 -12.68 -6.22 -8.80
C PHE A 175 -11.52 -7.12 -9.20
N ALA A 176 -10.29 -6.62 -9.13
CA ALA A 176 -9.09 -7.39 -9.47
C ALA A 176 -8.03 -7.30 -8.37
N VAL A 177 -7.26 -8.37 -8.19
CA VAL A 177 -6.10 -8.40 -7.29
C VAL A 177 -4.84 -8.72 -8.09
N LEU A 178 -4.05 -7.67 -8.31
CA LEU A 178 -2.75 -7.72 -8.98
C LEU A 178 -1.62 -7.86 -7.95
N VAL A 179 -0.48 -8.39 -8.36
CA VAL A 179 0.71 -8.48 -7.51
C VAL A 179 1.98 -8.11 -8.26
N THR A 180 2.99 -7.65 -7.53
CA THR A 180 4.34 -7.45 -8.06
C THR A 180 5.37 -7.56 -6.93
N PRO A 181 6.51 -8.23 -7.10
CA PRO A 181 7.63 -8.10 -6.18
C PRO A 181 8.10 -6.64 -6.12
N VAL A 182 8.50 -6.19 -4.93
CA VAL A 182 9.03 -4.85 -4.68
C VAL A 182 10.22 -4.92 -3.74
N GLY A 183 11.26 -4.17 -4.08
CA GLY A 183 12.41 -3.98 -3.21
C GLY A 183 12.16 -3.00 -2.07
N LEU A 184 13.26 -2.67 -1.39
CA LEU A 184 13.30 -1.56 -0.44
C LEU A 184 13.24 -0.24 -1.22
N LEU A 185 12.20 0.57 -0.98
CA LEU A 185 12.00 1.82 -1.69
C LEU A 185 12.99 2.91 -1.28
N TYR A 186 13.28 2.98 0.02
CA TYR A 186 14.14 3.99 0.62
C TYR A 186 14.92 3.32 1.76
N GLY A 187 16.22 3.62 1.84
CA GLY A 187 17.03 3.23 2.99
C GLY A 187 16.79 4.16 4.19
N ALA A 188 17.68 4.10 5.17
CA ALA A 188 17.67 4.99 6.33
C ALA A 188 18.02 6.47 6.00
N MET A 189 18.32 6.79 4.74
CA MET A 189 18.61 8.16 4.33
C MET A 189 17.33 9.01 4.35
N GLY A 190 17.36 10.10 5.11
CA GLY A 190 16.21 10.99 5.22
C GLY A 190 15.94 11.81 3.96
N LEU A 191 14.67 11.93 3.58
CA LEU A 191 14.24 12.70 2.43
C LEU A 191 13.88 14.14 2.83
N LYS A 192 14.21 15.11 1.97
CA LYS A 192 13.72 16.48 2.10
C LYS A 192 12.28 16.58 1.59
N ALA A 193 11.45 17.32 2.31
CA ALA A 193 10.06 17.59 1.94
C ALA A 193 9.84 19.08 1.68
N LEU A 194 9.06 19.38 0.64
CA LEU A 194 8.58 20.71 0.32
C LEU A 194 7.14 20.87 0.78
N VAL A 195 6.81 21.92 1.53
CA VAL A 195 5.43 22.31 1.79
C VAL A 195 4.78 22.73 0.47
N VAL A 196 3.67 22.09 0.13
CA VAL A 196 2.92 22.44 -1.09
C VAL A 196 2.06 23.66 -0.81
N GLU A 197 2.24 24.69 -1.61
CA GLU A 197 1.45 25.91 -1.59
C GLU A 197 0.67 26.06 -2.90
N GLY A 198 -0.57 26.56 -2.82
CA GLY A 198 -1.44 26.74 -3.99
C GLY A 198 -2.01 25.45 -4.58
N PHE A 199 -1.93 24.33 -3.85
CA PHE A 199 -2.62 23.09 -4.19
C PHE A 199 -3.00 22.32 -2.93
N ASP A 200 -4.30 22.08 -2.77
CA ASP A 200 -4.83 21.29 -1.67
C ASP A 200 -5.01 19.83 -2.07
N ARG A 201 -4.41 18.95 -1.27
CA ARG A 201 -4.52 17.49 -1.47
C ARG A 201 -5.87 16.94 -1.06
N THR A 202 -6.46 17.52 0.00
CA THR A 202 -7.71 17.08 0.60
C THR A 202 -8.55 18.31 0.95
N ALA A 203 -9.76 18.40 0.41
CA ALA A 203 -10.74 19.39 0.86
C ALA A 203 -11.52 18.84 2.07
N PRO A 204 -12.04 19.68 3.00
CA PRO A 204 -12.75 19.22 4.19
C PRO A 204 -13.98 18.36 3.92
N LYS A 205 -14.63 18.52 2.77
CA LYS A 205 -15.79 17.69 2.36
C LYS A 205 -15.52 16.92 1.08
N GLY A 206 -14.24 16.78 0.73
CA GLY A 206 -13.80 16.07 -0.47
C GLY A 206 -13.60 14.58 -0.22
N THR A 207 -12.92 13.94 -1.17
CA THR A 207 -12.67 12.49 -1.16
C THR A 207 -11.36 12.10 -0.47
N GLY A 208 -10.65 13.04 0.16
CA GLY A 208 -9.28 12.87 0.66
C GLY A 208 -9.09 11.65 1.59
N ALA A 209 -10.10 11.35 2.38
CA ALA A 209 -10.10 10.25 3.34
C ALA A 209 -10.29 8.87 2.71
N PHE A 210 -10.47 8.77 1.39
CA PHE A 210 -10.71 7.54 0.64
C PHE A 210 -9.57 7.23 -0.33
N LYS A 211 -9.37 5.95 -0.64
CA LYS A 211 -8.29 5.50 -1.51
C LYS A 211 -8.76 5.38 -2.97
N VAL A 212 -9.20 6.52 -3.52
CA VAL A 212 -9.73 6.63 -4.88
C VAL A 212 -8.72 7.27 -5.82
N GLY A 213 -8.71 6.89 -7.10
CA GLY A 213 -7.68 7.33 -8.04
C GLY A 213 -7.60 8.85 -8.25
N GLY A 214 -8.76 9.53 -8.22
CA GLY A 214 -8.87 10.97 -8.39
C GLY A 214 -8.10 11.80 -7.34
N ASN A 215 -7.80 11.21 -6.19
CA ASN A 215 -6.98 11.85 -5.14
C ASN A 215 -5.48 11.90 -5.48
N TYR A 216 -5.01 11.04 -6.40
CA TYR A 216 -3.58 10.85 -6.67
C TYR A 216 -3.16 11.45 -8.01
N GLY A 217 -4.00 11.39 -9.05
CA GLY A 217 -3.67 11.97 -10.36
C GLY A 217 -3.21 13.44 -10.28
N PRO A 218 -3.97 14.33 -9.60
CA PRO A 218 -3.61 15.75 -9.47
C PRO A 218 -2.32 16.01 -8.69
N THR A 219 -1.83 15.08 -7.87
CA THR A 219 -0.61 15.27 -7.07
C THR A 219 0.66 15.02 -7.88
N ILE A 220 0.56 14.25 -8.99
CA ILE A 220 1.72 13.85 -9.80
C ILE A 220 2.51 15.06 -10.33
N PRO A 221 1.89 16.09 -10.94
CA PRO A 221 2.62 17.28 -11.39
C PRO A 221 3.27 18.06 -10.24
N VAL A 222 2.59 18.14 -9.09
CA VAL A 222 3.08 18.84 -7.89
C VAL A 222 4.34 18.16 -7.36
N MET A 223 4.28 16.84 -7.16
CA MET A 223 5.43 16.03 -6.77
C MET A 223 6.56 16.10 -7.80
N GLY A 224 6.21 16.12 -9.09
CA GLY A 224 7.17 16.24 -10.18
C GLY A 224 7.95 17.56 -10.15
N ARG A 225 7.31 18.69 -9.80
CA ARG A 225 7.98 19.98 -9.63
C ARG A 225 8.91 19.98 -8.42
N ALA A 226 8.43 19.52 -7.26
CA ALA A 226 9.24 19.43 -6.04
C ALA A 226 10.49 18.55 -6.24
N ARG A 227 10.34 17.42 -6.95
CA ARG A 227 11.48 16.54 -7.31
C ARG A 227 12.54 17.25 -8.15
N LYS A 228 12.14 18.09 -9.11
CA LYS A 228 13.09 18.88 -9.93
C LYS A 228 13.87 19.90 -9.10
N GLN A 229 13.32 20.35 -7.99
CA GLN A 229 13.98 21.23 -7.01
C GLN A 229 14.82 20.45 -5.97
N GLY A 230 14.85 19.11 -6.05
CA GLY A 230 15.64 18.26 -5.14
C GLY A 230 14.91 17.86 -3.85
N TYR A 231 13.58 17.97 -3.80
CA TYR A 231 12.76 17.44 -2.71
C TYR A 231 12.24 16.05 -3.06
N GLY A 232 12.45 15.08 -2.17
CA GLY A 232 11.98 13.70 -2.34
C GLY A 232 10.50 13.53 -1.99
N LEU A 233 9.97 14.44 -1.17
CA LEU A 233 8.62 14.40 -0.62
C LEU A 233 7.93 15.76 -0.81
N THR A 234 6.61 15.76 -0.74
CA THR A 234 5.82 16.97 -0.54
C THR A 234 4.98 16.83 0.71
N LEU A 235 4.88 17.88 1.50
CA LEU A 235 4.03 17.95 2.69
C LEU A 235 2.79 18.80 2.37
N HIS A 236 1.61 18.27 2.67
CA HIS A 236 0.35 19.00 2.58
C HIS A 236 -0.08 19.47 3.96
N LEU A 237 -0.59 20.69 4.01
CA LEU A 237 -1.25 21.27 5.18
C LEU A 237 -2.77 21.21 5.00
N ASP A 238 -3.52 21.57 6.04
CA ASP A 238 -4.97 21.68 5.97
C ASP A 238 -5.40 22.73 4.94
N ALA A 239 -6.44 22.43 4.16
CA ALA A 239 -6.87 23.29 3.06
C ALA A 239 -7.48 24.63 3.51
N GLU A 240 -8.02 24.70 4.73
CA GLU A 240 -8.76 25.88 5.21
C GLU A 240 -7.82 26.99 5.69
N THR A 241 -6.84 26.64 6.51
CA THR A 241 -5.96 27.58 7.21
C THR A 241 -4.49 27.44 6.81
N GLN A 242 -4.10 26.36 6.12
CA GLN A 242 -2.71 26.07 5.74
C GLN A 242 -1.74 26.21 6.92
N SER A 243 -2.19 25.77 8.09
CA SER A 243 -1.52 25.98 9.38
C SER A 243 -1.31 24.68 10.16
N PHE A 244 -1.95 23.58 9.76
CA PHE A 244 -1.84 22.28 10.39
C PHE A 244 -1.30 21.21 9.43
N VAL A 245 -0.42 20.37 9.93
CA VAL A 245 0.18 19.25 9.20
C VAL A 245 -0.87 18.18 8.91
N HIS A 246 -1.03 17.80 7.64
CA HIS A 246 -1.93 16.71 7.21
C HIS A 246 -1.14 15.43 6.88
N GLU A 247 -0.66 15.33 5.65
CA GLU A 247 0.00 14.13 5.13
C GLU A 247 1.12 14.50 4.16
N PHE A 248 2.08 13.58 4.00
CA PHE A 248 2.98 13.64 2.86
C PHE A 248 2.25 13.08 1.63
N SER A 249 2.57 13.57 0.43
CA SER A 249 1.89 13.30 -0.85
C SER A 249 0.92 12.10 -0.90
N ALA A 250 1.43 10.88 -0.67
CA ALA A 250 0.67 9.63 -0.66
C ALA A 250 0.93 8.77 0.60
N SER A 251 1.35 9.38 1.71
CA SER A 251 1.82 8.70 2.92
C SER A 251 1.54 9.55 4.16
N GLY A 252 1.23 8.89 5.28
CA GLY A 252 0.96 9.59 6.53
C GLY A 252 2.19 10.28 7.12
N PHE A 253 1.95 11.12 8.10
CA PHE A 253 2.96 11.82 8.88
C PHE A 253 3.02 11.24 10.30
N ILE A 254 4.23 11.09 10.85
CA ILE A 254 4.46 10.85 12.28
C ILE A 254 5.57 11.77 12.75
N GLY A 255 5.34 12.49 13.85
CA GLY A 255 6.37 13.23 14.58
C GLY A 255 6.68 12.55 15.90
N VAL A 256 7.93 12.53 16.32
CA VAL A 256 8.36 12.01 17.63
C VAL A 256 9.11 13.10 18.38
N LYS A 257 8.68 13.35 19.61
CA LYS A 257 9.44 14.11 20.61
C LYS A 257 10.24 13.12 21.44
N SER A 258 11.55 13.33 21.53
CA SER A 258 12.44 12.47 22.31
C SER A 258 11.99 12.39 23.76
N GLY A 259 12.17 11.22 24.35
CA GLY A 259 12.11 11.08 25.81
C GLY A 259 13.29 11.77 26.48
N SER A 260 13.30 11.77 27.80
CA SER A 260 14.44 12.25 28.59
C SER A 260 14.97 11.09 29.43
N PRO A 261 16.18 10.58 29.13
CA PRO A 261 16.83 9.57 29.95
C PRO A 261 17.01 10.03 31.40
N ASP A 262 17.35 11.31 31.61
CA ASP A 262 17.61 11.89 32.93
C ASP A 262 16.37 11.90 33.84
N THR A 263 15.19 12.11 33.26
CA THR A 263 13.91 12.16 34.00
C THR A 263 13.12 10.86 33.90
N GLY A 264 13.58 9.91 33.08
CA GLY A 264 12.82 8.70 32.72
C GLY A 264 11.58 8.96 31.87
N ALA A 265 11.39 10.18 31.34
CA ALA A 265 10.23 10.50 30.53
C ALA A 265 10.26 9.71 29.20
N PRO A 266 9.19 8.96 28.86
CA PRO A 266 9.17 8.21 27.62
C PRO A 266 9.03 9.14 26.40
N PRO A 267 9.43 8.68 25.19
CA PRO A 267 9.15 9.41 23.97
C PRO A 267 7.65 9.67 23.78
N THR A 268 7.32 10.77 23.11
CA THR A 268 5.95 11.09 22.70
C THR A 268 5.83 11.06 21.18
N MET A 269 4.99 10.17 20.66
CA MET A 269 4.61 10.14 19.26
C MET A 269 3.37 11.00 19.05
N VAL A 270 3.40 11.88 18.05
CA VAL A 270 2.27 12.73 17.66
C VAL A 270 1.88 12.40 16.22
N ILE A 271 0.60 12.09 16.03
CA ILE A 271 0.00 11.71 14.76
C ILE A 271 -1.09 12.73 14.44
N PRO A 272 -1.12 13.32 13.22
CA PRO A 272 -2.21 14.19 12.81
C PRO A 272 -3.56 13.49 12.94
N LYS A 273 -4.51 14.16 13.57
CA LYS A 273 -5.90 13.73 13.63
C LYS A 273 -6.75 14.69 12.82
N ASP A 274 -7.14 14.22 11.64
CA ASP A 274 -8.03 14.90 10.73
C ASP A 274 -8.90 13.84 10.01
N GLU A 275 -10.19 14.10 9.84
CA GLU A 275 -11.14 13.13 9.25
C GLU A 275 -11.09 13.13 7.70
N HIS A 276 -10.42 14.11 7.12
CA HIS A 276 -10.32 14.38 5.68
C HIS A 276 -9.08 13.77 5.05
N ILE A 277 -8.12 13.31 5.86
CA ILE A 277 -6.93 12.58 5.40
C ILE A 277 -7.15 11.06 5.42
N LEU A 278 -6.36 10.32 4.64
CA LEU A 278 -6.52 8.88 4.51
C LEU A 278 -6.12 8.18 5.82
N PRO A 279 -7.00 7.38 6.47
CA PRO A 279 -6.64 6.63 7.67
C PRO A 279 -5.62 5.54 7.31
N SER A 280 -4.35 5.81 7.59
CA SER A 280 -3.23 4.92 7.23
C SER A 280 -3.13 3.75 8.22
N ILE A 281 -3.31 2.53 7.71
CA ILE A 281 -3.10 1.27 8.47
C ILE A 281 -1.67 1.18 9.03
N THR A 282 -0.67 1.70 8.32
CA THR A 282 0.71 1.68 8.80
C THR A 282 0.94 2.69 9.91
N VAL A 283 0.39 3.91 9.82
CA VAL A 283 0.45 4.90 10.91
C VAL A 283 -0.25 4.35 12.16
N ASP A 284 -1.41 3.73 11.97
CA ASP A 284 -2.15 3.10 13.06
C ASP A 284 -1.35 1.98 13.75
N SER A 285 -0.73 1.08 12.97
CA SER A 285 0.13 0.03 13.51
C SER A 285 1.34 0.58 14.25
N VAL A 286 1.99 1.62 13.73
CA VAL A 286 3.16 2.24 14.36
C VAL A 286 2.77 2.93 15.66
N GLY A 287 1.60 3.59 15.71
CA GLY A 287 1.06 4.17 16.94
C GLY A 287 0.83 3.11 18.02
N GLN A 288 0.20 1.99 17.67
CA GLN A 288 -0.02 0.89 18.63
C GLN A 288 1.31 0.26 19.08
N ILE A 289 2.28 0.06 18.16
CA ILE A 289 3.63 -0.41 18.51
C ILE A 289 4.30 0.55 19.49
N ALA A 290 4.18 1.86 19.30
CA ALA A 290 4.75 2.84 20.22
C ALA A 290 4.14 2.75 21.62
N GLN A 291 2.82 2.54 21.73
CA GLN A 291 2.16 2.31 23.03
C GLN A 291 2.71 1.07 23.73
N ASP A 292 2.89 -0.04 23.00
CA ASP A 292 3.49 -1.26 23.53
C ASP A 292 4.94 -1.10 23.97
N LEU A 293 5.68 -0.18 23.34
CA LEU A 293 7.02 0.21 23.76
C LEU A 293 7.03 1.18 24.96
N GLY A 294 5.86 1.48 25.53
CA GLY A 294 5.67 2.37 26.68
C GLY A 294 5.65 3.86 26.34
N TRP A 295 5.47 4.23 25.07
CA TRP A 295 5.51 5.63 24.64
C TRP A 295 4.15 6.29 24.82
N LYS A 296 4.16 7.62 25.00
CA LYS A 296 2.94 8.41 24.89
C LYS A 296 2.57 8.55 23.41
N VAL A 297 1.30 8.35 23.06
CA VAL A 297 0.80 8.54 21.69
C VAL A 297 -0.34 9.53 21.70
N GLU A 298 -0.17 10.63 20.97
CA GLU A 298 -1.14 11.71 20.82
C GLU A 298 -1.69 11.72 19.39
N ARG A 299 -3.02 11.73 19.25
CA ARG A 299 -3.71 11.92 17.97
C ARG A 299 -4.46 13.25 18.01
N ARG A 300 -3.89 14.28 17.38
CA ARG A 300 -4.41 15.66 17.41
C ARG A 300 -3.95 16.46 16.19
N PRO A 301 -4.57 17.62 15.89
CA PRO A 301 -3.98 18.58 14.97
C PRO A 301 -2.56 18.97 15.41
N ILE A 302 -1.67 19.11 14.43
CA ILE A 302 -0.26 19.49 14.65
C ILE A 302 -0.04 20.82 13.94
N PRO A 303 0.08 21.96 14.66
CA PRO A 303 0.46 23.22 14.06
C PRO A 303 1.78 23.08 13.29
N PHE A 304 1.89 23.72 12.13
CA PHE A 304 3.11 23.74 11.33
C PHE A 304 4.31 24.25 12.13
N THR A 305 4.09 25.22 13.02
CA THR A 305 5.10 25.77 13.93
C THR A 305 5.62 24.77 14.96
N GLU A 306 4.85 23.71 15.27
CA GLU A 306 5.27 22.65 16.19
C GLU A 306 6.29 21.70 15.56
N LEU A 307 6.56 21.80 14.25
CA LEU A 307 7.54 20.94 13.58
C LEU A 307 8.92 21.02 14.24
N GLY A 308 9.30 22.18 14.80
CA GLY A 308 10.57 22.36 15.50
C GLY A 308 10.71 21.59 16.82
N ASP A 309 9.61 21.09 17.37
CA ASP A 309 9.62 20.32 18.63
C ASP A 309 9.93 18.84 18.42
N PHE A 310 9.82 18.33 17.19
CA PHE A 310 10.06 16.92 16.90
C PHE A 310 11.55 16.65 16.73
N SER A 311 12.04 15.62 17.41
CA SER A 311 13.40 15.12 17.21
C SER A 311 13.52 14.28 15.94
N GLU A 312 12.47 13.51 15.62
CA GLU A 312 12.41 12.67 14.42
C GLU A 312 11.04 12.83 13.74
N VAL A 313 11.03 12.89 12.41
CA VAL A 313 9.81 12.93 11.59
C VAL A 313 9.88 11.84 10.53
N TYR A 314 8.74 11.18 10.29
CA TYR A 314 8.64 10.12 9.30
C TYR A 314 7.50 10.35 8.33
N THR A 315 7.74 9.99 7.08
CA THR A 315 6.66 9.65 6.15
C THR A 315 6.37 8.15 6.24
N VAL A 316 5.09 7.80 6.33
CA VAL A 316 4.67 6.44 6.69
C VAL A 316 3.59 5.91 5.75
N GLY A 317 3.84 4.78 5.10
CA GLY A 317 2.89 4.16 4.19
C GLY A 317 3.19 2.69 3.91
N THR A 318 2.21 1.97 3.35
CA THR A 318 2.43 0.55 3.04
C THR A 318 3.60 0.32 2.07
N ALA A 319 3.76 1.23 1.10
CA ALA A 319 4.84 1.14 0.13
C ALA A 319 6.19 1.49 0.78
N SER A 320 6.25 2.53 1.60
CA SER A 320 7.50 3.08 2.15
C SER A 320 7.89 2.52 3.53
N SER A 321 6.99 1.81 4.23
CA SER A 321 7.09 1.54 5.68
C SER A 321 7.31 2.84 6.46
N LEU A 322 8.36 2.98 7.27
CA LEU A 322 8.78 4.25 7.88
C LEU A 322 10.00 4.76 7.11
N VAL A 323 9.93 6.00 6.63
CA VAL A 323 11.05 6.66 5.97
C VAL A 323 11.37 7.96 6.70
N PRO A 324 12.62 8.15 7.15
CA PRO A 324 13.05 9.40 7.77
C PRO A 324 12.84 10.61 6.87
N VAL A 325 12.45 11.72 7.47
CA VAL A 325 12.42 13.04 6.84
C VAL A 325 13.61 13.80 7.38
N SER A 326 14.46 14.33 6.50
CA SER A 326 15.68 15.08 6.90
C SER A 326 15.44 16.58 7.02
N ALA A 327 14.49 17.12 6.24
CA ALA A 327 14.05 18.50 6.38
C ALA A 327 12.64 18.71 5.81
N ILE A 328 11.95 19.70 6.35
CA ILE A 328 10.69 20.25 5.81
C ILE A 328 10.91 21.74 5.57
N GLU A 329 10.64 22.20 4.35
CA GLU A 329 10.88 23.59 3.93
C GLU A 329 9.61 24.22 3.34
N ARG A 330 9.35 25.48 3.69
CA ARG A 330 8.25 26.29 3.13
C ARG A 330 8.84 27.47 2.37
N GLU A 331 8.63 27.49 1.06
CA GLU A 331 9.28 28.48 0.18
C GLU A 331 8.78 29.91 0.41
N SER A 332 7.47 30.11 0.61
CA SER A 332 6.91 31.46 0.77
C SER A 332 7.44 32.22 2.00
N THR A 333 7.78 31.51 3.07
CA THR A 333 8.25 32.08 4.34
C THR A 333 9.75 31.91 4.56
N GLY A 334 10.40 31.00 3.83
CA GLY A 334 11.79 30.61 4.06
C GLY A 334 11.99 29.75 5.31
N GLU A 335 10.92 29.29 5.95
CA GLU A 335 11.00 28.42 7.13
C GLU A 335 11.58 27.05 6.76
N ARG A 336 12.48 26.56 7.61
CA ARG A 336 13.14 25.26 7.44
C ARG A 336 13.28 24.55 8.78
N PHE A 337 12.71 23.36 8.88
CA PHE A 337 12.87 22.44 9.99
C PHE A 337 13.76 21.29 9.56
N ALA A 338 14.81 20.98 10.33
CA ALA A 338 15.76 19.92 10.03
C ALA A 338 15.68 18.84 11.11
N PHE A 339 15.76 17.58 10.69
CA PHE A 339 15.66 16.42 11.57
C PHE A 339 16.83 15.47 11.31
N THR A 340 17.33 14.84 12.36
CA THR A 340 18.42 13.87 12.26
C THR A 340 17.95 12.56 12.84
N VAL A 341 17.99 11.51 12.01
CA VAL A 341 17.69 10.14 12.43
C VAL A 341 18.99 9.35 12.47
N ASP A 342 19.38 8.92 13.66
CA ASP A 342 20.46 7.96 13.83
C ASP A 342 19.89 6.54 13.72
N ALA A 343 19.84 6.03 12.49
CA ALA A 343 19.31 4.70 12.23
C ALA A 343 20.20 3.55 12.75
N GLN A 344 21.44 3.83 13.16
CA GLN A 344 22.36 2.84 13.71
C GLN A 344 22.25 2.76 15.23
N SER A 345 21.81 3.84 15.88
CA SER A 345 21.56 3.83 17.32
C SER A 345 20.35 2.95 17.65
N PRO A 346 20.51 1.91 18.49
CA PRO A 346 19.39 1.10 18.97
C PRO A 346 18.42 1.89 19.85
N HIS A 347 18.81 3.10 20.27
CA HIS A 347 18.00 3.99 21.08
C HIS A 347 17.16 4.97 20.23
N SER A 348 17.40 5.10 18.93
CA SER A 348 16.59 5.98 18.08
C SER A 348 15.16 5.46 17.97
N ALA A 349 14.22 6.39 17.83
CA ALA A 349 12.82 6.03 17.63
C ALA A 349 12.66 5.22 16.34
N TYR A 350 13.40 5.60 15.29
CA TYR A 350 13.37 4.92 14.01
C TYR A 350 13.75 3.43 14.11
N ALA A 351 14.89 3.11 14.75
CA ALA A 351 15.38 1.75 14.85
C ALA A 351 14.38 0.86 15.60
N ARG A 352 13.88 1.32 16.75
CA ARG A 352 12.93 0.58 17.60
C ARG A 352 11.59 0.32 16.89
N LEU A 353 11.03 1.33 16.24
CA LEU A 353 9.76 1.20 15.52
C LEU A 353 9.90 0.33 14.27
N THR A 354 10.99 0.49 13.53
CA THR A 354 11.25 -0.26 12.30
C THR A 354 11.51 -1.73 12.60
N ASP A 355 12.35 -2.03 13.60
CA ASP A 355 12.61 -3.40 14.05
C ASP A 355 11.31 -4.10 14.42
N ARG A 356 10.51 -3.50 15.31
CA ARG A 356 9.25 -4.10 15.77
C ARG A 356 8.26 -4.30 14.62
N LEU A 357 8.05 -3.28 13.77
CA LEU A 357 7.09 -3.38 12.66
C LEU A 357 7.52 -4.42 11.62
N GLN A 358 8.80 -4.45 11.24
CA GLN A 358 9.31 -5.40 10.25
C GLN A 358 9.38 -6.82 10.81
N GLY A 359 9.77 -6.97 12.08
CA GLY A 359 9.75 -8.25 12.77
C GLY A 359 8.35 -8.85 12.84
N ILE A 360 7.32 -8.06 13.16
CA ILE A 360 5.92 -8.50 13.09
C ILE A 360 5.55 -8.90 11.66
N LYS A 361 5.77 -8.03 10.67
CA LYS A 361 5.39 -8.30 9.27
C LYS A 361 6.05 -9.55 8.68
N ARG A 362 7.22 -9.93 9.19
CA ARG A 362 7.98 -11.11 8.75
C ARG A 362 7.75 -12.35 9.64
N GLY A 363 6.88 -12.26 10.64
CA GLY A 363 6.58 -13.37 11.55
C GLY A 363 7.68 -13.67 12.57
N LEU A 364 8.65 -12.77 12.78
CA LEU A 364 9.71 -12.91 13.77
C LEU A 364 9.26 -12.57 15.18
N TYR A 365 8.30 -11.65 15.29
CA TYR A 365 7.75 -11.21 16.57
C TYR A 365 6.28 -11.54 16.63
N THR A 366 5.89 -12.31 17.65
CA THR A 366 4.49 -12.51 18.01
C THR A 366 3.88 -11.19 18.48
N GLU A 367 2.63 -11.00 18.12
CA GLU A 367 1.85 -9.82 18.52
C GLU A 367 0.44 -10.24 18.99
N PRO A 368 -0.17 -9.49 19.93
CA PRO A 368 -1.42 -9.90 20.58
C PRO A 368 -2.70 -9.49 19.82
N TRP A 369 -2.60 -8.78 18.71
CA TRP A 369 -3.73 -8.17 17.99
C TRP A 369 -4.24 -9.00 16.80
N GLY A 370 -3.57 -10.08 16.42
CA GLY A 370 -3.97 -10.92 15.28
C GLY A 370 -3.89 -10.19 13.94
N TRP A 371 -2.92 -9.29 13.80
CA TRP A 371 -2.59 -8.58 12.57
C TRP A 371 -1.98 -9.47 11.51
N VAL A 372 -1.21 -10.49 11.89
CA VAL A 372 -0.49 -11.34 10.93
C VAL A 372 -1.24 -12.63 10.71
N GLU A 373 -1.55 -12.91 9.45
CA GLU A 373 -2.13 -14.17 9.02
C GLU A 373 -1.11 -14.94 8.17
N GLU A 374 -0.88 -16.21 8.50
CA GLU A 374 -0.09 -17.11 7.66
C GLU A 374 -0.96 -17.69 6.53
N LEU A 375 -0.45 -17.67 5.30
CA LEU A 375 -1.14 -18.21 4.15
C LEU A 375 -1.16 -19.75 4.18
N ASP A 376 -2.35 -20.32 4.36
CA ASP A 376 -2.59 -21.75 4.19
C ASP A 376 -3.05 -22.07 2.75
N GLY A 377 -2.12 -22.60 1.94
CA GLY A 377 -2.43 -23.06 0.57
C GLY A 377 -3.32 -24.30 0.52
N VAL A 378 -3.29 -25.16 1.56
CA VAL A 378 -4.10 -26.38 1.63
C VAL A 378 -5.57 -26.01 1.83
N ALA A 379 -5.86 -25.01 2.66
CA ALA A 379 -7.21 -24.47 2.84
C ALA A 379 -7.80 -23.88 1.54
N LEU A 380 -6.96 -23.50 0.58
CA LEU A 380 -7.37 -22.93 -0.71
C LEU A 380 -7.52 -23.96 -1.84
N ARG A 381 -7.25 -25.25 -1.59
CA ARG A 381 -7.19 -26.30 -2.63
C ARG A 381 -8.36 -26.26 -3.61
N HIS A 382 -9.59 -26.34 -3.10
CA HIS A 382 -10.79 -26.39 -3.94
C HIS A 382 -10.97 -25.10 -4.76
N ASP A 383 -10.62 -23.95 -4.18
CA ASP A 383 -10.69 -22.67 -4.90
C ASP A 383 -9.63 -22.60 -5.99
N ILE A 384 -8.40 -23.06 -5.73
CA ILE A 384 -7.30 -23.11 -6.69
C ILE A 384 -7.66 -24.01 -7.88
N GLU A 385 -8.10 -25.25 -7.62
CA GLU A 385 -8.52 -26.19 -8.65
C GLU A 385 -9.63 -25.60 -9.51
N ARG A 386 -10.64 -25.00 -8.88
CA ARG A 386 -11.77 -24.38 -9.57
C ARG A 386 -11.32 -23.26 -10.53
N ILE A 387 -10.43 -22.36 -10.11
CA ILE A 387 -10.06 -21.19 -10.93
C ILE A 387 -8.96 -21.45 -11.95
N THR A 388 -8.18 -22.52 -11.77
CA THR A 388 -7.07 -22.86 -12.67
C THR A 388 -7.40 -23.96 -13.68
N ASN A 389 -8.38 -24.84 -13.38
CA ASN A 389 -8.80 -25.93 -14.27
C ASN A 389 -9.94 -25.56 -15.23
N THR A 390 -10.52 -24.37 -15.11
CA THR A 390 -11.40 -23.86 -16.17
C THR A 390 -10.55 -23.58 -17.40
N GLY A 391 -10.59 -24.48 -18.38
CA GLY A 391 -10.03 -24.24 -19.72
C GLY A 391 -10.55 -22.93 -20.32
N PRO A 392 -9.91 -22.41 -21.39
CA PRO A 392 -10.30 -21.13 -21.96
C PRO A 392 -11.81 -21.11 -22.18
N ALA A 393 -12.47 -20.09 -21.65
CA ALA A 393 -13.90 -19.90 -21.87
C ALA A 393 -14.17 -20.03 -23.37
N LYS A 394 -14.97 -21.03 -23.75
CA LYS A 394 -15.44 -21.12 -25.14
C LYS A 394 -16.09 -19.77 -25.43
N SER A 395 -15.52 -19.02 -26.37
CA SER A 395 -16.17 -17.86 -26.94
C SER A 395 -17.55 -18.31 -27.39
N SER A 396 -18.59 -17.75 -26.79
CA SER A 396 -19.92 -17.81 -27.38
C SER A 396 -19.84 -17.17 -28.76
N GLU A 397 -20.07 -17.98 -29.80
CA GLU A 397 -20.30 -17.52 -31.18
C GLU A 397 -21.48 -16.54 -31.27
#